data_AF-K9K2Z8-F1
#
_entry.id   AF-K9K2Z8-F1
#
_cell.length_a   1.000
_cell.length_b   1.000
_cell.length_c   1.000
_cell.angle_alpha   90.00
_cell.angle_beta   90.00
_cell.angle_gamma   90.00
#
_symmetry.space_group_name_H-M   'P 1'
#
loop_
_entity.id
_entity.type
_entity.pdbx_description
1 polymer ?
#
loop_
_entity_poly.entity_id
_entity_poly.type
_entity_poly.pdbx_seq_one_letter_code
_entity_poly.pdbx_strand_id
1 'polypeptide(L)'
;MATWSNLGLQDSASPLMEQLNFFHDHTLLILIMITILVGYLLFMLFFNKFTNRFLLHGQTIEIIWTILPAIVLMFIALPSLRILYLLDEINSPAITLKTIGHQWYWSYEYSDFLNLEFDSYMVPTNELETNGFRLLDV
;
A
#
# COMPACT_ATOMS: atom_id res chain seq x y z
N MET A 1 -7.82 -13.63 1.83
CA MET A 1 -8.34 -13.50 0.45
C MET A 1 -9.24 -12.29 0.38
N ALA A 2 -9.29 -11.61 -0.76
CA ALA A 2 -10.19 -10.48 -0.95
C ALA A 2 -11.66 -10.94 -0.88
N THR A 3 -12.45 -10.27 -0.04
CA THR A 3 -13.89 -10.44 0.01
C THR A 3 -14.58 -9.45 -0.93
N TRP A 4 -15.81 -9.76 -1.31
CA TRP A 4 -16.62 -8.90 -2.17
C TRP A 4 -16.76 -7.50 -1.56
N SER A 5 -16.62 -6.47 -2.40
CA SER A 5 -16.76 -5.06 -2.00
C SER A 5 -15.79 -4.58 -0.91
N ASN A 6 -14.68 -5.29 -0.66
CA ASN A 6 -13.68 -4.80 0.28
C ASN A 6 -12.99 -3.54 -0.27
N LEU A 7 -12.99 -2.47 0.52
CA LEU A 7 -12.35 -1.19 0.20
C LEU A 7 -10.94 -1.08 0.79
N GLY A 8 -10.62 -1.86 1.82
CA GLY A 8 -9.34 -1.83 2.52
C GLY A 8 -8.35 -2.88 2.00
N LEU A 9 -7.24 -3.00 2.72
CA LEU A 9 -6.28 -4.07 2.54
C LEU A 9 -6.85 -5.40 3.09
N GLN A 10 -6.25 -6.52 2.68
CA GLN A 10 -6.57 -7.82 3.28
C GLN A 10 -6.00 -7.89 4.70
N ASP A 11 -6.61 -8.73 5.55
CA ASP A 11 -6.13 -8.97 6.90
C ASP A 11 -4.69 -9.48 6.90
N SER A 12 -3.87 -8.94 7.80
CA SER A 12 -2.45 -9.25 7.88
C SER A 12 -2.20 -10.67 8.37
N ALA A 13 -1.41 -11.43 7.62
CA ALA A 13 -0.90 -12.75 8.03
C ALA A 13 0.54 -12.71 8.55
N SER A 14 1.20 -11.54 8.51
CA SER A 14 2.58 -11.35 8.98
C SER A 14 2.74 -10.05 9.75
N PRO A 15 3.69 -9.96 10.71
CA PRO A 15 3.94 -8.72 11.47
C PRO A 15 4.32 -7.53 10.57
N LEU A 16 5.03 -7.81 9.48
CA LEU A 16 5.42 -6.78 8.50
C LEU A 16 4.21 -6.21 7.75
N MET A 17 3.23 -7.04 7.39
CA MET A 17 1.98 -6.58 6.77
C MET A 17 1.16 -5.74 7.75
N GLU A 18 1.17 -6.06 9.05
CA GLU A 18 0.54 -5.24 10.08
C GLU A 18 1.16 -3.84 10.17
N GLN A 19 2.50 -3.73 10.14
CA GLN A 19 3.19 -2.44 10.09
C GLN A 19 2.86 -1.64 8.81
N LEU A 20 2.72 -2.32 7.67
CA LEU A 20 2.29 -1.69 6.43
C LEU A 20 0.85 -1.15 6.53
N ASN A 21 -0.08 -1.87 7.18
CA ASN A 21 -1.44 -1.37 7.42
C ASN A 21 -1.42 -0.11 8.29
N PHE A 22 -0.65 -0.09 9.38
CA PHE A 22 -0.52 1.12 10.22
C PHE A 22 0.08 2.30 9.45
N PHE A 23 1.08 2.06 8.61
CA PHE A 23 1.68 3.10 7.77
C PHE A 23 0.71 3.62 6.71
N HIS A 24 -0.05 2.72 6.09
CA HIS A 24 -1.11 3.07 5.14
C HIS A 24 -2.13 3.99 5.82
N ASP A 25 -2.64 3.63 7.00
CA ASP A 25 -3.64 4.41 7.72
C ASP A 25 -3.10 5.78 8.16
N HIS A 26 -1.84 5.84 8.60
CA HIS A 26 -1.18 7.10 8.93
C HIS A 26 -1.07 8.02 7.71
N THR A 27 -0.66 7.48 6.56
CA THR A 27 -0.53 8.25 5.32
C THR A 27 -1.89 8.70 4.81
N LEU A 28 -2.89 7.83 4.86
CA LEU A 28 -4.26 8.12 4.44
C LEU A 28 -4.89 9.24 5.29
N LEU A 29 -4.66 9.23 6.61
CA LEU A 29 -5.10 10.30 7.50
C LEU A 29 -4.53 11.67 7.09
N ILE A 30 -3.23 11.73 6.79
CA ILE A 30 -2.59 12.96 6.34
C ILE A 30 -3.18 13.44 5.00
N LEU A 31 -3.37 12.52 4.04
CA LEU A 31 -3.95 12.84 2.74
C LEU A 31 -5.38 13.37 2.86
N ILE A 32 -6.22 12.73 3.68
CA ILE A 32 -7.60 13.18 3.94
C ILE A 32 -7.59 14.57 4.59
N MET A 33 -6.69 14.83 5.53
CA MET A 33 -6.57 16.15 6.15
C MET A 33 -6.23 17.25 5.12
N ILE A 34 -5.30 16.97 4.22
CA ILE A 34 -4.92 17.92 3.14
C ILE A 34 -6.08 18.10 2.16
N THR A 35 -6.75 17.04 1.73
CA THR A 35 -7.84 17.14 0.76
C THR A 35 -9.03 17.91 1.33
N ILE A 36 -9.37 17.71 2.61
CA ILE A 36 -10.41 18.51 3.29
C ILE A 36 -9.99 19.97 3.41
N LEU A 37 -8.75 20.26 3.80
CA LEU A 37 -8.24 21.64 3.91
C LEU A 37 -8.33 22.39 2.57
N VAL A 38 -7.81 21.78 1.50
CA VAL A 38 -7.82 22.36 0.16
C VAL A 38 -9.26 22.47 -0.35
N GLY A 39 -10.07 21.42 -0.16
CA GLY A 39 -11.48 21.42 -0.54
C GLY A 39 -12.27 22.54 0.15
N TYR A 40 -12.03 22.77 1.44
CA TYR A 40 -12.64 23.86 2.19
C TYR A 40 -12.20 25.23 1.65
N LEU A 41 -10.90 25.45 1.40
CA LEU A 41 -10.40 26.71 0.86
C LEU A 41 -11.02 27.02 -0.51
N LEU A 42 -11.08 26.03 -1.40
CA LEU A 42 -11.71 26.18 -2.72
C LEU A 42 -13.21 26.44 -2.61
N PHE A 43 -13.90 25.73 -1.72
CA PHE A 43 -15.33 25.93 -1.48
C PHE A 43 -15.64 27.36 -1.01
N MET A 44 -14.85 27.89 -0.06
CA MET A 44 -15.04 29.23 0.47
C MET A 44 -14.83 30.34 -0.58
N LEU A 45 -13.95 30.13 -1.57
CA LEU A 45 -13.74 31.09 -2.65
C LEU A 45 -15.02 31.31 -3.50
N PHE A 46 -15.86 30.29 -3.67
CA PHE A 46 -17.13 30.43 -4.42
C PHE A 46 -18.15 31.34 -3.72
N PHE A 47 -18.11 31.43 -2.38
CA PHE A 47 -19.05 32.26 -1.61
C PHE A 47 -18.48 33.65 -1.27
N ASN A 48 -17.21 33.91 -1.58
CA ASN A 48 -16.59 35.19 -1.26
C ASN A 48 -17.06 36.28 -2.22
N LYS A 49 -17.62 37.36 -1.68
CA LYS A 49 -18.12 38.52 -2.44
C LYS A 49 -17.11 39.68 -2.52
N PHE A 50 -16.03 39.63 -1.75
CA PHE A 50 -15.04 40.70 -1.68
C PHE A 50 -13.96 40.51 -2.75
N THR A 51 -13.61 41.60 -3.45
CA THR A 51 -12.58 41.61 -4.50
C THR A 51 -11.37 42.41 -4.04
N ASN A 52 -10.17 41.82 -4.13
CA ASN A 52 -8.92 42.54 -3.90
C ASN A 52 -7.99 42.43 -5.13
N ARG A 53 -7.92 43.50 -5.93
CA ARG A 53 -7.13 43.56 -7.18
C ARG A 53 -5.63 43.80 -6.95
N PHE A 54 -5.25 44.40 -5.82
CA PHE A 54 -3.86 44.83 -5.59
C PHE A 54 -3.00 43.77 -4.90
N LEU A 55 -3.53 42.57 -4.65
CA LEU A 55 -2.80 41.43 -4.12
C LEU A 55 -1.93 40.78 -5.22
N LEU A 56 -0.83 41.43 -5.57
CA LEU A 56 0.08 40.95 -6.63
C LEU A 56 1.21 40.05 -6.11
N HIS A 57 1.65 40.25 -4.87
CA HIS A 57 2.79 39.54 -4.29
C HIS A 57 2.50 39.17 -2.84
N GLY A 58 2.93 37.97 -2.44
CA GLY A 58 2.69 37.42 -1.10
C GLY A 58 3.84 36.56 -0.61
N GLN A 59 5.06 37.10 -0.54
CA GLN A 59 6.26 36.33 -0.17
C GLN A 59 6.09 35.55 1.14
N THR A 60 5.40 36.14 2.13
CA THR A 60 5.16 35.49 3.42
C THR A 60 4.27 34.25 3.29
N ILE A 61 3.22 34.30 2.46
CA ILE A 61 2.34 33.13 2.25
C ILE A 61 3.04 32.05 1.41
N GLU A 62 3.90 32.46 0.47
CA GLU A 62 4.71 31.52 -0.32
C GLU A 62 5.66 30.71 0.54
N ILE A 63 6.32 31.36 1.50
CA ILE A 63 7.20 30.68 2.46
C ILE A 63 6.40 29.69 3.30
N ILE A 64 5.22 30.09 3.80
CA ILE A 64 4.38 29.22 4.65
C ILE A 64 3.92 27.98 3.88
N TRP A 65 3.36 28.14 2.67
CA TRP A 65 2.86 27.00 1.91
C TRP A 65 3.97 26.13 1.29
N THR A 66 5.23 26.55 1.35
CA THR A 66 6.37 25.74 0.89
C THR A 66 6.94 24.91 2.03
N ILE A 67 7.12 25.53 3.22
CA ILE A 67 7.67 24.87 4.40
C ILE A 67 6.67 23.87 4.98
N LEU A 68 5.38 24.21 5.04
CA LEU A 68 4.37 23.36 5.68
C LEU A 68 4.24 21.99 4.99
N PRO A 69 4.11 21.88 3.65
CA PRO A 69 4.12 20.57 2.98
C PRO A 69 5.44 19.82 3.12
N ALA A 70 6.59 20.51 3.15
CA ALA A 70 7.88 19.85 3.34
C ALA A 70 7.96 19.14 4.71
N ILE A 71 7.45 19.79 5.77
CA ILE A 71 7.34 19.17 7.10
C ILE A 71 6.40 17.97 7.07
N VAL A 72 5.24 18.09 6.42
CA VAL A 72 4.28 16.96 6.30
C VAL A 72 4.90 15.77 5.58
N LEU A 73 5.66 16.00 4.49
CA LEU A 73 6.36 14.92 3.79
C LEU A 73 7.43 14.25 4.66
N MET A 74 8.11 15.01 5.52
CA MET A 74 9.06 14.44 6.48
C MET A 74 8.38 13.46 7.44
N PHE A 75 7.17 13.78 7.93
CA PHE A 75 6.40 12.89 8.80
C PHE A 75 5.96 11.60 8.11
N ILE A 76 5.72 11.62 6.80
CA ILE A 76 5.43 10.41 6.02
C ILE A 76 6.71 9.60 5.76
N ALA A 77 7.81 10.28 5.42
CA ALA A 77 9.04 9.63 5.00
C ALA A 77 9.73 8.84 6.13
N LEU A 78 9.74 9.36 7.37
CA LEU A 78 10.40 8.71 8.51
C LEU A 78 9.86 7.29 8.81
N PRO A 79 8.54 7.06 9.02
CA PRO A 79 8.01 5.72 9.23
C PRO A 79 8.15 4.85 7.98
N SER A 80 8.04 5.43 6.78
CA SER A 80 8.22 4.69 5.51
C SER A 80 9.62 4.07 5.40
N LEU A 81 10.67 4.87 5.65
CA LEU A 81 12.05 4.38 5.57
C LEU A 81 12.34 3.33 6.64
N ARG A 82 11.80 3.51 7.85
CA ARG A 82 11.94 2.51 8.92
C ARG A 82 11.38 1.15 8.49
N ILE A 83 10.19 1.12 7.90
CA ILE A 83 9.57 -0.14 7.45
C ILE A 83 10.37 -0.75 6.31
N LEU A 84 10.89 0.06 5.39
CA LEU A 84 11.74 -0.42 4.30
C LEU A 84 12.95 -1.20 4.84
N TYR A 85 13.64 -0.66 5.84
CA TYR A 85 14.79 -1.36 6.44
C TYR A 85 14.39 -2.62 7.22
N LEU A 86 13.22 -2.64 7.86
CA LEU A 86 12.71 -3.84 8.52
C LEU A 86 12.36 -4.96 7.52
N LEU A 87 11.95 -4.60 6.31
CA LEU A 87 11.65 -5.56 5.24
C LEU A 87 12.91 -6.17 4.62
N ASP A 88 14.00 -5.42 4.58
CA ASP A 88 15.27 -5.85 3.99
C ASP A 88 16.09 -6.75 4.95
N GLU A 89 15.75 -6.76 6.24
CA GLU A 89 16.44 -7.57 7.23
C GLU A 89 16.11 -9.06 7.05
N ILE A 90 17.02 -9.79 6.38
CA ILE A 90 16.92 -11.24 6.24
C ILE A 90 17.28 -11.88 7.59
N ASN A 91 16.25 -12.24 8.35
CA ASN A 91 16.39 -13.08 9.54
C ASN A 91 16.85 -14.49 9.16
N SER A 92 17.54 -15.18 10.06
CA SER A 92 17.96 -16.58 9.89
C SER A 92 16.74 -17.49 9.64
N PRO A 93 16.48 -17.93 8.39
CA PRO A 93 15.28 -18.70 8.08
C PRO A 93 15.44 -20.16 8.54
N ALA A 94 14.35 -20.79 8.97
CA ALA A 94 14.36 -22.20 9.36
C ALA A 94 14.27 -23.16 8.17
N ILE A 95 13.67 -22.73 7.05
CA ILE A 95 13.43 -23.52 5.84
C ILE A 95 13.61 -22.62 4.63
N THR A 96 14.17 -23.16 3.55
CA THR A 96 14.23 -22.55 2.23
C THR A 96 13.27 -23.25 1.26
N LEU A 97 12.48 -22.46 0.54
CA LEU A 97 11.58 -22.91 -0.52
C LEU A 97 11.89 -22.08 -1.76
N LYS A 98 12.17 -22.75 -2.86
CA LYS A 98 12.38 -22.07 -4.14
C LYS A 98 11.11 -22.18 -4.98
N THR A 99 10.72 -21.06 -5.56
CA THR A 99 9.58 -20.97 -6.48
C THR A 99 10.10 -20.54 -7.85
N ILE A 100 9.84 -21.34 -8.89
CA ILE A 100 10.26 -21.08 -10.27
C ILE A 100 9.00 -20.78 -11.08
N GLY A 101 8.96 -19.61 -11.72
CA GLY A 101 7.86 -19.21 -12.58
C GLY A 101 8.07 -19.71 -14.01
N HIS A 102 7.08 -20.44 -14.53
CA HIS A 102 7.01 -20.88 -15.93
C HIS A 102 5.90 -20.12 -16.66
N GLN A 103 5.74 -20.38 -17.95
CA GLN A 103 4.63 -19.83 -18.71
C GLN A 103 3.31 -20.44 -18.21
N TRP A 104 2.58 -19.67 -17.39
CA TRP A 104 1.25 -19.97 -16.82
C TRP A 104 1.17 -20.99 -15.67
N TYR A 105 2.29 -21.36 -15.05
CA TYR A 105 2.29 -22.19 -13.84
C TYR A 105 3.54 -21.93 -13.00
N TRP A 106 3.55 -22.46 -11.78
CA TRP A 106 4.66 -22.34 -10.84
C TRP A 106 5.16 -23.72 -10.44
N SER A 107 6.47 -23.88 -10.28
CA SER A 107 7.06 -25.09 -9.70
C SER A 107 7.75 -24.76 -8.38
N TYR A 108 7.59 -25.63 -7.39
CA TYR A 108 8.12 -25.46 -6.04
C TYR A 108 9.17 -26.53 -5.76
N GLU A 109 10.34 -26.12 -5.26
CA GLU A 109 11.47 -27.00 -4.95
C GLU A 109 11.84 -26.85 -3.46
N TYR A 110 11.73 -27.97 -2.74
CA TYR A 110 12.15 -28.14 -1.35
C TYR A 110 13.54 -28.81 -1.31
N SER A 111 14.60 -28.00 -1.33
CA SER A 111 15.99 -28.47 -1.39
C SER A 111 16.58 -28.92 -0.05
N ASP A 112 15.99 -28.52 1.08
CA ASP A 112 16.64 -28.70 2.40
C ASP A 112 16.64 -30.15 2.93
N PHE A 113 15.73 -31.00 2.47
CA PHE A 113 15.56 -32.35 3.04
C PHE A 113 15.46 -33.47 2.00
N LEU A 114 14.49 -33.38 1.08
CA LEU A 114 14.04 -34.51 0.26
C LEU A 114 14.19 -34.27 -1.25
N ASN A 115 14.75 -33.13 -1.68
CA ASN A 115 14.74 -32.66 -3.07
C ASN A 115 13.37 -32.87 -3.72
N LEU A 116 12.33 -32.42 -3.02
CA LEU A 116 10.95 -32.60 -3.44
C LEU A 116 10.58 -31.46 -4.39
N GLU A 117 10.10 -31.83 -5.57
CA GLU A 117 9.71 -30.90 -6.63
C GLU A 117 8.30 -31.24 -7.12
N PHE A 118 7.45 -30.22 -7.31
CA PHE A 118 6.14 -30.36 -7.93
C PHE A 118 5.72 -29.08 -8.65
N ASP A 119 4.84 -29.26 -9.63
CA ASP A 119 4.20 -28.18 -10.37
C ASP A 119 2.81 -27.87 -9.80
N SER A 120 2.43 -26.60 -9.83
CA SER A 120 1.16 -26.06 -9.36
C SER A 120 0.46 -25.34 -10.52
N TYR A 121 -0.67 -25.90 -10.95
CA TYR A 121 -1.48 -25.43 -12.07
C TYR A 121 -2.85 -24.99 -11.58
N MET A 122 -3.38 -23.92 -12.16
CA MET A 122 -4.75 -23.49 -11.86
C MET A 122 -5.77 -24.56 -12.24
N VAL A 123 -6.67 -24.89 -11.31
CA VAL A 123 -7.75 -25.86 -11.55
C VAL A 123 -8.73 -25.30 -12.60
N PRO A 124 -8.99 -26.04 -13.70
CA PRO A 124 -9.96 -25.61 -14.71
C PRO A 124 -11.36 -25.41 -14.12
N THR A 125 -12.12 -24.45 -14.66
CA THR A 125 -13.49 -24.15 -14.18
C THR A 125 -14.46 -25.33 -14.27
N ASN A 126 -14.16 -26.32 -15.12
CA ASN A 126 -14.99 -27.51 -15.29
C ASN A 126 -14.70 -28.59 -14.24
N GLU A 127 -13.54 -28.53 -13.59
CA GLU A 127 -13.06 -29.49 -12.58
C GLU A 127 -13.11 -28.89 -11.17
N LEU A 128 -13.44 -27.61 -11.06
CA LEU A 128 -13.57 -26.88 -9.80
C LEU A 128 -14.71 -27.45 -8.94
N GLU A 129 -14.39 -27.74 -7.67
CA GLU A 129 -15.38 -28.14 -6.68
C GLU A 129 -16.38 -27.01 -6.39
N THR A 130 -17.56 -27.34 -5.85
CA THR A 130 -18.64 -26.36 -5.61
C THR A 130 -18.25 -25.22 -4.66
N ASN A 131 -17.26 -25.45 -3.79
CA ASN A 131 -16.74 -24.48 -2.84
C ASN A 131 -15.40 -23.86 -3.29
N GLY A 132 -14.91 -24.23 -4.48
CA GLY A 132 -13.63 -23.78 -4.99
C GLY A 132 -13.66 -22.31 -5.43
N PHE A 133 -12.53 -21.64 -5.27
CA PHE A 133 -12.35 -20.27 -5.73
C PHE A 133 -11.92 -20.24 -7.20
N ARG A 134 -12.82 -19.76 -8.04
CA ARG A 134 -12.58 -19.58 -9.48
C ARG A 134 -11.33 -18.71 -9.71
N LEU A 135 -10.38 -19.25 -10.49
CA LEU A 135 -9.09 -18.61 -10.84
C LEU A 135 -8.09 -18.41 -9.69
N LEU A 136 -8.29 -19.06 -8.54
CA LEU A 136 -7.37 -18.96 -7.40
C LEU A 136 -6.89 -20.33 -6.92
N ASP A 137 -7.72 -21.36 -7.03
CA ASP A 137 -7.33 -22.71 -6.62
C ASP A 137 -6.35 -23.35 -7.62
N VAL A 138 -5.38 -24.07 -7.06
CA VAL A 138 -4.25 -24.71 -7.74
C VAL A 138 -3.96 -26.09 -7.16
#